data_AF-X1KH53-F1
#
_entry.id   AF-X1KH53-F1
#
_cell.length_a   1.000
_cell.length_b   1.000
_cell.length_c   1.000
_cell.angle_alpha   90.00
_cell.angle_beta   90.00
_cell.angle_gamma   90.00
#
_symmetry.space_group_name_H-M   'P 1'
#
loop_
_entity.id
_entity.type
_entity.pdbx_description
1 polymer ?
#
loop_
_entity_poly.entity_id
_entity_poly.type
_entity_poly.pdbx_seq_one_letter_code
_entity_poly.pdbx_strand_id
1 'polypeptide(L)'
;VQGIPHIKGRIVQNIELSELKHVILPRSVTEYLEEGDTVEIISGVFEGSRALAIRLPHDSSQSEEVVVRLLQEETPITIKIHGDYLKLVEKKRRVKEPVPEIKVSAGGITDLAKSITFEDEFEEFEEDITESYKTSSVEAYSDDEEEADEEDEWAKFDGF
;
A
#
# COMPACT_ATOMS: atom_id res chain seq x y z
N VAL A 1 -17.86 -31.49 12.67
CA VAL A 1 -18.58 -30.31 13.18
C VAL A 1 -19.90 -30.79 13.78
N GLN A 2 -19.96 -30.96 15.09
CA GLN A 2 -21.19 -31.31 15.80
C GLN A 2 -21.34 -30.34 16.99
N GLY A 3 -22.55 -29.85 17.23
CA GLY A 3 -22.88 -29.00 18.39
C GLY A 3 -22.91 -27.49 18.16
N ILE A 4 -22.61 -26.99 16.95
CA ILE A 4 -22.64 -25.53 16.66
C ILE A 4 -23.91 -25.20 15.84
N PRO A 5 -24.78 -24.28 16.32
CA PRO A 5 -25.96 -23.84 15.56
C PRO A 5 -25.54 -23.11 14.26
N HIS A 6 -26.40 -23.19 13.24
CA HIS A 6 -26.23 -22.59 11.90
C HIS A 6 -25.14 -23.20 10.98
N ILE A 7 -24.43 -24.26 11.36
CA ILE A 7 -23.47 -24.94 10.47
C ILE A 7 -24.16 -26.06 9.65
N LYS A 8 -24.13 -25.95 8.32
CA LYS A 8 -24.76 -26.93 7.38
C LYS A 8 -23.87 -28.12 6.98
N GLY A 9 -22.68 -28.26 7.55
CA GLY A 9 -21.73 -29.35 7.25
C GLY A 9 -20.46 -28.88 6.53
N ARG A 10 -19.60 -29.83 6.13
CA ARG A 10 -18.36 -29.57 5.36
C ARG A 10 -18.63 -29.74 3.87
N ILE A 11 -18.15 -28.79 3.07
CA ILE A 11 -18.19 -28.85 1.61
C ILE A 11 -17.26 -29.99 1.15
N VAL A 12 -17.76 -30.91 0.32
CA VAL A 12 -17.00 -32.10 -0.13
C VAL A 12 -16.03 -31.75 -1.27
N GLN A 13 -16.23 -30.60 -1.90
CA GLN A 13 -15.47 -30.15 -3.05
C GLN A 13 -14.12 -29.55 -2.65
N ASN A 14 -13.06 -29.93 -3.37
CA ASN A 14 -11.78 -29.26 -3.34
C ASN A 14 -11.91 -27.91 -4.05
N ILE A 15 -11.70 -26.81 -3.32
CA ILE A 15 -11.69 -25.45 -3.87
C ILE A 15 -10.24 -25.10 -4.20
N GLU A 16 -9.98 -24.60 -5.40
CA GLU A 16 -8.63 -24.17 -5.77
C GLU A 16 -8.28 -22.83 -5.12
N LEU A 17 -7.03 -22.65 -4.73
CA LEU A 17 -6.56 -21.38 -4.15
C LEU A 17 -6.78 -20.18 -5.10
N SER A 18 -6.82 -20.43 -6.41
CA SER A 18 -7.12 -19.40 -7.42
C SER A 18 -8.52 -18.82 -7.26
N GLU A 19 -9.50 -19.62 -6.88
CA GLU A 19 -10.88 -19.18 -6.68
C GLU A 19 -11.01 -18.33 -5.43
N LEU A 20 -10.20 -18.54 -4.39
CA LEU A 20 -10.29 -17.78 -3.14
C LEU A 20 -9.61 -16.40 -3.20
N LYS A 21 -8.81 -16.11 -4.24
CA LYS A 21 -8.04 -14.86 -4.34
C LYS A 21 -8.90 -13.60 -4.22
N HIS A 22 -10.08 -13.59 -4.83
CA HIS A 22 -10.99 -12.44 -4.81
C HIS A 22 -11.63 -12.20 -3.43
N VAL A 23 -11.75 -13.25 -2.60
CA VAL A 23 -12.30 -13.15 -1.24
C VAL A 23 -11.24 -12.66 -0.27
N ILE A 24 -10.00 -13.11 -0.43
CA ILE A 24 -8.89 -12.77 0.45
C ILE A 24 -8.35 -11.36 0.14
N LEU A 25 -8.34 -10.98 -1.14
CA LEU A 25 -7.85 -9.69 -1.63
C LEU A 25 -8.90 -9.07 -2.54
N PRO A 26 -9.91 -8.37 -1.98
CA PRO A 26 -10.82 -7.58 -2.80
C PRO A 26 -10.00 -6.53 -3.55
N ARG A 27 -10.05 -6.57 -4.87
CA ARG A 27 -9.34 -5.61 -5.71
C ARG A 27 -10.15 -4.33 -5.76
N SER A 28 -9.58 -3.23 -5.27
CA SER A 28 -10.16 -1.90 -5.41
C SER A 28 -10.12 -1.49 -6.89
N VAL A 29 -11.20 -0.89 -7.39
CA VAL A 29 -11.30 -0.44 -8.79
C VAL A 29 -10.37 0.77 -9.03
N THR A 30 -10.11 1.56 -7.99
CA THR A 30 -9.25 2.74 -7.96
C THR A 30 -7.78 2.40 -8.14
N GLU A 31 -7.36 1.18 -7.83
CA GLU A 31 -6.00 0.72 -8.12
C GLU A 31 -5.73 0.63 -9.64
N TYR A 32 -6.76 0.41 -10.45
CA TYR A 32 -6.63 0.22 -11.89
C TYR A 32 -6.77 1.50 -12.71
N LEU A 33 -7.28 2.56 -12.10
CA LEU A 33 -7.62 3.83 -12.72
C LEU A 33 -6.54 4.87 -12.42
N GLU A 34 -6.07 5.55 -13.46
CA GLU A 34 -5.18 6.70 -13.34
C GLU A 34 -5.89 8.01 -13.71
N GLU A 35 -5.39 9.14 -13.19
CA GLU A 35 -5.86 10.46 -13.60
C GLU A 35 -5.62 10.68 -15.10
N GLY A 36 -6.70 11.03 -15.81
CA GLY A 36 -6.71 11.21 -17.26
C GLY A 36 -7.12 9.98 -18.07
N ASP A 37 -7.48 8.87 -17.41
CA ASP A 37 -8.07 7.71 -18.09
C ASP A 37 -9.47 8.03 -18.63
N THR A 38 -9.82 7.37 -19.74
CA THR A 38 -11.17 7.43 -20.30
C THR A 38 -11.97 6.23 -19.78
N VAL A 39 -13.06 6.54 -19.09
CA VAL A 39 -13.94 5.58 -18.43
C VAL A 39 -15.35 5.69 -18.97
N GLU A 40 -16.11 4.61 -18.87
CA GLU A 40 -17.52 4.53 -19.21
C GLU A 40 -18.32 4.22 -17.94
N ILE A 41 -19.41 4.94 -17.73
CA ILE A 41 -20.29 4.72 -16.57
C ILE A 41 -21.26 3.59 -16.91
N ILE A 42 -21.30 2.54 -16.09
CA ILE A 42 -22.15 1.35 -16.35
C ILE A 42 -23.51 1.36 -15.64
N SER A 43 -23.73 2.31 -14.73
CA SER A 43 -24.94 2.35 -13.91
C SER A 43 -25.24 3.76 -13.42
N GLY A 44 -26.50 4.04 -13.16
CA GLY A 44 -27.00 5.34 -12.69
C GLY A 44 -27.50 6.22 -13.83
N VAL A 45 -27.72 7.50 -13.53
CA VAL A 45 -28.34 8.46 -14.47
C VAL A 45 -27.49 8.71 -15.72
N PHE A 46 -26.18 8.49 -15.61
CA PHE A 46 -25.20 8.73 -16.68
C PHE A 46 -24.68 7.42 -17.31
N GLU A 47 -25.44 6.32 -17.19
CA GLU A 47 -25.11 5.05 -17.82
C GLU A 47 -24.84 5.20 -19.33
N GLY A 48 -23.81 4.51 -19.83
CA GLY A 48 -23.35 4.56 -21.22
C GLY A 48 -22.57 5.83 -21.60
N SER A 49 -22.46 6.81 -20.70
CA SER A 49 -21.71 8.03 -20.96
C SER A 49 -20.21 7.80 -20.75
N ARG A 50 -19.40 8.35 -21.66
CA ARG A 50 -17.94 8.39 -21.52
C ARG A 50 -17.52 9.59 -20.69
N ALA A 51 -16.60 9.37 -19.78
CA ALA A 51 -16.06 10.39 -18.91
C ALA A 51 -14.54 10.29 -18.81
N LEU A 52 -13.91 11.39 -18.43
CA LEU A 52 -12.49 11.49 -18.14
C LEU A 52 -12.30 11.57 -16.63
N ALA A 53 -11.47 10.70 -16.07
CA ALA A 53 -11.14 10.72 -14.65
C ALA A 53 -10.25 11.92 -14.33
N ILE A 54 -10.73 12.85 -13.50
CA ILE A 54 -9.97 14.05 -13.12
C ILE A 54 -9.18 13.81 -11.84
N ARG A 55 -9.81 13.18 -10.84
CA ARG A 55 -9.23 13.00 -9.53
C ARG A 55 -9.71 11.71 -8.92
N LEU A 56 -8.77 10.94 -8.38
CA LEU A 56 -9.02 9.77 -7.57
C LEU A 56 -8.60 10.11 -6.13
N PRO A 57 -9.52 10.21 -5.16
CA PRO A 57 -9.15 10.28 -3.77
C PRO A 57 -8.58 8.92 -3.36
N HIS A 58 -7.26 8.83 -3.30
CA HIS A 58 -6.53 7.65 -2.83
C HIS A 58 -6.64 7.42 -1.31
N ASP A 59 -7.47 8.22 -0.62
CA ASP A 59 -7.42 8.36 0.83
C ASP A 59 -8.62 7.67 1.49
N SER A 60 -8.36 6.47 2.01
CA SER A 60 -8.83 5.88 3.28
C SER A 60 -10.29 6.02 3.72
N SER A 61 -11.16 6.51 2.85
CA SER A 61 -12.58 6.72 3.13
C SER A 61 -13.30 5.49 2.61
N GLN A 62 -14.20 4.93 3.41
CA GLN A 62 -15.01 3.75 3.08
C GLN A 62 -15.76 3.81 1.74
N SER A 63 -15.74 4.96 1.06
CA SER A 63 -16.37 5.22 -0.21
C SER A 63 -15.31 5.46 -1.27
N GLU A 64 -15.24 4.56 -2.24
CA GLU A 64 -14.31 4.62 -3.36
C GLU A 64 -14.82 5.62 -4.43
N GLU A 65 -14.90 6.92 -4.09
CA GLU A 65 -15.52 7.95 -4.91
C GLU A 65 -14.55 8.58 -5.93
N VAL A 66 -14.77 8.43 -7.23
CA VAL A 66 -13.96 9.04 -8.29
C VAL A 66 -14.66 10.29 -8.85
N VAL A 67 -13.89 11.37 -9.08
CA VAL A 67 -14.38 12.58 -9.74
C VAL A 67 -14.15 12.45 -11.25
N VAL A 68 -15.24 12.41 -12.00
CA VAL A 68 -15.21 12.26 -13.46
C VAL A 68 -15.85 13.45 -14.16
N ARG A 69 -15.38 13.74 -15.38
CA ARG A 69 -15.96 14.75 -16.28
C ARG A 69 -16.54 14.09 -17.51
N LEU A 70 -17.83 14.30 -17.76
CA LEU A 70 -18.52 13.76 -18.92
C LEU A 70 -17.98 14.38 -20.22
N LEU A 71 -17.83 13.56 -21.27
CA LEU A 71 -17.33 13.97 -22.59
C LEU A 71 -18.47 14.23 -23.60
N GLN A 72 -19.69 13.76 -23.30
CA GLN A 72 -20.82 13.79 -24.23
C GLN A 72 -21.56 15.14 -24.27
N GLU A 73 -21.30 16.01 -23.30
CA GLU A 73 -22.05 17.26 -23.08
C GLU A 73 -21.24 18.47 -23.53
N GLU A 74 -21.91 19.49 -24.10
CA GLU A 74 -21.24 20.71 -24.61
C GLU A 74 -20.58 21.53 -23.49
N THR A 75 -21.04 21.33 -22.25
CA THR A 75 -20.50 21.98 -21.05
C THR A 75 -19.84 20.94 -20.15
N PRO A 76 -18.65 21.22 -19.59
CA PRO A 76 -17.94 20.27 -18.75
C PRO A 76 -18.57 20.22 -17.36
N ILE A 77 -19.44 19.23 -17.11
CA ILE A 77 -19.97 18.93 -15.77
C ILE A 77 -19.08 17.89 -15.09
N THR A 78 -18.74 18.14 -13.82
CA THR A 78 -18.00 17.20 -12.97
C THR A 78 -18.91 16.57 -11.94
N ILE A 79 -18.84 15.24 -11.81
CA ILE A 79 -19.65 14.47 -10.87
C ILE A 79 -18.77 13.51 -10.08
N LYS A 80 -19.23 13.17 -8.86
CA LYS A 80 -18.61 12.14 -8.01
C LYS A 80 -19.40 10.85 -8.14
N ILE A 81 -18.72 9.76 -8.48
CA ILE A 81 -19.34 8.43 -8.65
C ILE A 81 -18.46 7.39 -7.96
N HIS A 82 -19.06 6.33 -7.44
CA HIS A 82 -18.31 5.19 -6.92
C HIS A 82 -17.51 4.45 -8.03
N GLY A 83 -16.32 3.96 -7.71
CA GLY A 83 -15.43 3.24 -8.62
C GLY A 83 -16.09 2.04 -9.29
N ASP A 84 -16.92 1.29 -8.56
CA ASP A 84 -17.64 0.11 -9.08
C ASP A 84 -18.56 0.40 -10.27
N TYR A 85 -19.03 1.64 -10.42
CA TYR A 85 -19.88 2.03 -11.55
C TYR A 85 -19.09 2.51 -12.76
N LEU A 86 -17.75 2.44 -12.71
CA LEU A 86 -16.86 2.86 -13.78
C LEU A 86 -16.21 1.63 -14.42
N LYS A 87 -16.21 1.64 -15.74
CA LYS A 87 -15.51 0.68 -16.57
C LYS A 87 -14.40 1.39 -17.35
N LEU A 88 -13.19 0.89 -17.25
CA LEU A 88 -12.06 1.41 -17.99
C LEU A 88 -12.19 1.11 -19.49
N VAL A 89 -12.09 2.14 -20.35
CA VAL A 89 -12.12 2.00 -21.81
C VAL A 89 -10.73 2.16 -22.39
N GLU A 90 -10.03 3.25 -22.03
CA GLU A 90 -8.66 3.53 -22.48
C GLU A 90 -7.80 3.99 -21.31
N LYS A 91 -6.64 3.33 -21.15
CA LYS A 91 -5.58 3.81 -20.26
C LYS A 91 -4.77 4.89 -20.95
N LYS A 92 -4.40 5.92 -20.20
CA LYS A 92 -3.49 6.97 -20.65
C LYS A 92 -2.19 6.37 -21.17
N ARG A 93 -1.87 6.66 -22.44
CA ARG A 93 -0.59 6.27 -23.03
C ARG A 93 0.51 7.10 -22.38
N ARG A 94 1.29 6.50 -21.48
CA ARG A 94 2.53 7.10 -20.97
C ARG A 94 3.51 7.23 -22.14
N VAL A 95 3.62 8.44 -22.70
CA VAL A 95 4.69 8.78 -23.63
C VAL A 95 5.98 8.74 -22.82
N LYS A 96 6.80 7.70 -23.02
CA LYS A 96 8.16 7.68 -22.48
C LYS A 96 8.90 8.84 -23.11
N GLU A 97 9.14 9.89 -22.33
CA GLU A 97 10.05 10.94 -22.75
C GLU A 97 11.42 10.29 -23.01
N PRO A 98 12.03 10.53 -24.18
CA PRO A 98 13.35 9.99 -24.45
C PRO A 98 14.31 10.54 -23.41
N VAL A 99 14.96 9.64 -22.67
CA VAL A 99 16.00 10.02 -21.72
C VAL A 99 17.03 10.85 -22.48
N PRO A 100 17.36 12.07 -22.04
CA PRO A 100 18.35 12.88 -22.73
C PRO A 100 19.69 12.11 -22.69
N GLU A 101 20.23 11.80 -23.86
CA GLU A 101 21.59 11.27 -23.96
C GLU A 101 22.55 12.36 -23.50
N ILE A 102 23.04 12.26 -22.27
CA ILE A 102 24.10 13.12 -21.75
C ILE A 102 25.37 12.75 -22.54
N LYS A 103 25.69 13.55 -23.57
CA LYS A 103 26.98 13.47 -24.25
C LYS A 103 28.04 14.00 -23.29
N VAL A 104 28.58 13.11 -22.46
CA VAL A 104 29.73 13.42 -21.63
C VAL A 104 30.91 13.65 -22.57
N SER A 105 31.33 14.90 -22.73
CA SER A 105 32.60 15.21 -23.37
C SER A 105 33.72 14.63 -22.50
N ALA A 106 34.51 13.74 -23.09
CA ALA A 106 35.55 12.95 -22.43
C ALA A 106 36.78 13.80 -22.03
N GLY A 107 36.59 14.81 -21.15
CA GLY A 107 37.64 15.78 -20.83
C GLY A 107 37.60 16.37 -19.42
N GLY A 108 37.00 15.71 -18.42
CA GLY A 108 36.91 16.27 -17.06
C GLY A 108 36.61 15.28 -15.94
N ILE A 109 36.94 13.99 -16.12
CA ILE A 109 36.62 12.92 -15.15
C ILE A 109 37.64 12.82 -13.99
N THR A 110 38.78 13.50 -14.06
CA THR A 110 39.87 13.33 -13.09
C THR A 110 39.63 14.02 -11.75
N ASP A 111 38.87 15.12 -11.73
CA ASP A 111 38.68 15.92 -10.51
C ASP A 111 37.48 15.45 -9.67
N LEU A 112 36.42 14.93 -10.31
CA LEU A 112 35.27 14.32 -9.62
C LEU A 112 35.58 12.92 -9.06
N ALA A 113 36.39 12.13 -9.75
CA ALA A 113 36.81 10.81 -9.25
C ALA A 113 37.70 10.94 -8.01
N LYS A 114 38.55 11.97 -7.93
CA LYS A 114 39.38 12.27 -6.76
C LYS A 114 38.60 12.73 -5.54
N SER A 115 37.44 13.38 -5.72
CA SER A 115 36.55 13.73 -4.61
C SER A 115 35.62 12.59 -4.17
N ILE A 116 35.51 11.52 -4.98
CA ILE A 116 34.66 10.35 -4.68
C ILE A 116 35.47 9.19 -4.09
N THR A 117 36.81 9.18 -4.24
CA THR A 117 37.69 8.31 -3.46
C THR A 117 37.76 8.77 -2.01
N PHE A 118 36.72 8.38 -1.28
CA PHE A 118 36.55 8.44 0.17
C PHE A 118 37.41 7.36 0.81
N GLU A 119 38.73 7.56 0.80
CA GLU A 119 39.68 6.66 1.47
C GLU A 119 40.13 7.23 2.84
N ASP A 120 39.90 8.53 3.10
CA ASP A 120 40.23 9.17 4.39
C ASP A 120 39.04 9.32 5.36
N GLU A 121 37.78 9.17 4.91
CA GLU A 121 36.59 9.39 5.78
C GLU A 121 35.87 8.06 6.13
N PHE A 122 36.31 6.92 5.57
CA PHE A 122 35.80 5.59 5.95
C PHE A 122 36.47 5.04 7.21
N GLU A 123 37.76 5.35 7.42
CA GLU A 123 38.47 4.96 8.64
C GLU A 123 37.94 5.70 9.88
N GLU A 124 37.53 6.96 9.75
CA GLU A 124 36.97 7.73 10.86
C GLU A 124 35.56 7.27 11.26
N PHE A 125 34.77 6.74 10.31
CA PHE A 125 33.41 6.25 10.58
C PHE A 125 33.37 4.82 11.15
N GLU A 126 34.34 3.95 10.81
CA GLU A 126 34.44 2.64 11.44
C GLU A 126 34.83 2.73 12.93
N GLU A 127 35.70 3.67 13.31
CA GLU A 127 36.07 3.86 14.73
C GLU A 127 34.84 4.23 15.60
N ASP A 128 33.99 5.15 15.15
CA ASP A 128 32.76 5.58 15.85
C ASP A 128 31.73 4.44 16.00
N ILE A 129 31.55 3.61 14.97
CA ILE A 129 30.68 2.42 15.05
C ILE A 129 31.27 1.42 16.05
N THR A 130 32.60 1.28 16.09
CA THR A 130 33.24 0.28 16.95
C THR A 130 33.19 0.59 18.44
N GLU A 131 33.23 1.87 18.81
CA GLU A 131 33.05 2.29 20.19
C GLU A 131 31.59 2.13 20.65
N SER A 132 30.62 2.36 19.76
CA SER A 132 29.19 2.24 20.07
C SER A 132 28.73 0.78 20.31
N TYR A 133 29.29 -0.20 19.59
CA TYR A 133 28.95 -1.62 19.83
C TYR A 133 29.65 -2.18 21.07
N LYS A 134 30.75 -1.56 21.54
CA LYS A 134 31.46 -2.03 22.73
C LYS A 134 30.80 -1.57 24.02
N THR A 135 30.11 -0.43 24.01
CA THR A 135 29.36 0.07 25.18
C THR A 135 28.00 -0.59 25.38
N SER A 136 27.41 -1.21 24.34
CA SER A 136 26.06 -1.80 24.41
C SER A 136 26.00 -3.30 24.73
N SER A 137 27.13 -4.01 24.84
CA SER A 137 27.15 -5.47 25.03
C SER A 137 27.40 -5.96 26.47
N VAL A 138 27.42 -5.09 27.49
CA VAL A 138 27.41 -5.51 28.90
C VAL A 138 26.42 -4.66 29.70
N GLU A 139 25.14 -4.91 29.49
CA GLU A 139 24.16 -4.87 30.59
C GLU A 139 23.70 -6.32 30.80
N ALA A 140 24.40 -6.99 31.71
CA ALA A 140 23.96 -8.27 32.24
C ALA A 140 22.73 -8.00 33.11
N TYR A 141 21.54 -8.30 32.58
CA TYR A 141 20.32 -8.35 33.38
C TYR A 141 20.44 -9.50 34.38
N SER A 142 20.62 -9.15 35.66
CA SER A 142 20.33 -10.06 36.77
C SER A 142 18.81 -10.13 36.89
N ASP A 143 18.27 -11.29 36.53
CA ASP A 143 16.90 -11.69 36.82
C ASP A 143 16.82 -11.98 38.33
N ASP A 144 16.28 -11.02 39.08
CA ASP A 144 15.96 -11.16 40.50
C ASP A 144 14.49 -11.64 40.56
N GLU A 145 14.30 -12.96 40.67
CA GLU A 145 12.99 -13.55 41.00
C GLU A 145 12.59 -13.13 42.43
N GLU A 146 11.86 -12.02 42.55
CA GLU A 146 10.94 -11.83 43.67
C GLU A 146 9.66 -12.61 43.36
N GLU A 147 9.49 -13.77 43.99
CA GLU A 147 8.17 -14.40 44.13
C GLU A 147 7.28 -13.47 44.97
N ALA A 148 6.48 -12.68 44.28
CA ALA A 148 5.26 -12.12 44.85
C ALA A 148 4.16 -13.16 44.69
N ASP A 149 3.87 -13.87 45.79
CA ASP A 149 2.68 -14.69 45.99
C ASP A 149 1.41 -13.84 45.73
N GLU A 150 0.98 -13.75 44.47
CA GLU A 150 -0.37 -13.29 44.08
C GLU A 150 -1.29 -14.49 43.84
N GLU A 151 -1.24 -15.47 44.73
CA GLU A 151 -2.42 -16.29 44.99
C GLU A 151 -3.42 -15.45 45.81
N ASP A 152 -4.70 -15.48 45.42
CA ASP A 152 -5.88 -15.13 46.25
C ASP A 152 -6.63 -13.78 46.09
N GLU A 153 -6.62 -13.11 44.93
CA GLU A 153 -7.61 -12.01 44.70
C GLU A 153 -8.77 -12.35 43.75
N TRP A 154 -8.74 -13.51 43.08
CA TRP A 154 -9.84 -13.89 42.16
C TRP A 154 -10.90 -14.81 42.77
N ALA A 155 -10.65 -15.36 43.97
CA ALA A 155 -11.57 -16.31 44.62
C ALA A 155 -12.63 -15.65 45.53
N LYS A 156 -12.75 -14.32 45.56
CA LYS A 156 -13.69 -13.59 46.44
C LYS A 156 -14.90 -12.96 45.75
N PHE A 157 -15.09 -13.18 44.45
CA PHE A 157 -16.18 -12.57 43.69
C PHE A 157 -17.31 -13.54 43.28
N ASP A 158 -17.40 -14.75 43.84
CA ASP A 158 -18.59 -15.59 43.64
C ASP A 158 -19.46 -15.60 44.90
N GLY A 159 -20.53 -14.82 44.84
CA GLY A 159 -21.55 -14.66 45.86
C GLY A 159 -22.91 -14.46 45.20
N PHE A 160 -23.51 -15.57 44.75
CA PHE A 160 -24.95 -15.76 44.62
C PHE A 160 -25.34 -17.20 44.96
#